data_AF-A0A936XU49-F1
#
_entry.id   AF-A0A936XU49-F1
#
_cell.length_a   1.000
_cell.length_b   1.000
_cell.length_c   1.000
_cell.angle_alpha   90.00
_cell.angle_beta   90.00
_cell.angle_gamma   90.00
#
_symmetry.space_group_name_H-M   'P 1'
#
loop_
_entity.id
_entity.type
_entity.pdbx_description
1 polymer ?
#
loop_
_entity_poly.entity_id
_entity_poly.type
_entity_poly.pdbx_seq_one_letter_code
_entity_poly.pdbx_strand_id
1 'polypeptide(L)'
;MKYLLLILFSVYHITYAQTVSLRELKFKPKPELYDTKVPTIIYPIVVTNNPPIDKLINDRIKTEILGEEAVNARQALKERIRENLTDMDYAVTLRNYGILSLTINEVGCGAYCSSSNTYFNFDLKTGKSLSIYDLVAENMIDSFTKIVFTDKVKALNKYKEESDYSDNTIDSATINWAIEQVNENCIGTIHLENFTLSKDTIEIMDPCEFPHAIRAMEPDYKLRYSYRFMLLFLKPKYRRLFGK
;
A
#
# COMPACT_ATOMS: atom_id res chain seq x y z
N MET A 1 -59.35 -16.67 -27.55
CA MET A 1 -58.45 -16.11 -26.53
C MET A 1 -57.03 -16.18 -27.06
N LYS A 2 -56.42 -15.04 -27.41
CA LYS A 2 -55.04 -14.95 -27.91
C LYS A 2 -54.12 -14.70 -26.71
N TYR A 3 -53.26 -15.65 -26.38
CA TYR A 3 -52.25 -15.48 -25.34
C TYR A 3 -51.09 -14.65 -25.90
N LEU A 4 -50.90 -13.46 -25.33
CA LEU A 4 -49.77 -12.58 -25.62
C LEU A 4 -48.58 -13.08 -24.77
N LEU A 5 -47.61 -13.73 -25.41
CA LEU A 5 -46.40 -14.21 -24.75
C LEU A 5 -45.42 -13.04 -24.59
N LEU A 6 -45.28 -12.53 -23.38
CA LEU A 6 -44.36 -11.45 -23.02
C LEU A 6 -42.97 -12.05 -22.79
N ILE A 7 -42.08 -11.95 -23.77
CA ILE A 7 -40.68 -12.40 -23.67
C ILE A 7 -39.92 -11.35 -22.84
N LEU A 8 -39.68 -11.66 -21.56
CA LEU A 8 -38.78 -10.91 -20.69
C LEU A 8 -37.33 -11.16 -21.17
N PHE A 9 -36.75 -10.20 -21.90
CA PHE A 9 -35.31 -10.18 -22.16
C PHE A 9 -34.57 -9.89 -20.85
N SER A 10 -34.10 -10.94 -20.19
CA SER A 10 -33.08 -10.83 -19.14
C SER A 10 -31.77 -10.42 -19.80
N VAL A 11 -31.47 -9.12 -19.74
CA VAL A 11 -30.14 -8.61 -20.13
C VAL A 11 -29.16 -9.12 -19.08
N TYR A 12 -28.49 -10.24 -19.39
CA TYR A 12 -27.36 -10.71 -18.62
C TYR A 12 -26.28 -9.62 -18.69
N HIS A 13 -26.07 -8.91 -17.58
CA HIS A 13 -24.91 -8.07 -17.40
C HIS A 13 -23.68 -8.97 -17.37
N ILE A 14 -23.07 -9.17 -18.53
CA ILE A 14 -21.72 -9.74 -18.62
C ILE A 14 -20.81 -8.72 -17.94
N THR A 15 -20.48 -8.96 -16.67
CA THR A 15 -19.44 -8.21 -15.98
C THR A 15 -18.12 -8.58 -16.65
N TYR A 16 -17.71 -7.80 -17.64
CA TYR A 16 -16.35 -7.86 -18.15
C TYR A 16 -15.42 -7.52 -16.99
N ALA A 17 -14.77 -8.54 -16.43
CA ALA A 17 -13.65 -8.33 -15.54
C ALA A 17 -12.57 -7.65 -16.39
N GLN A 18 -12.41 -6.34 -16.19
CA GLN A 18 -11.41 -5.57 -16.91
C GLN A 18 -10.04 -6.17 -16.60
N THR A 19 -9.36 -6.66 -17.63
CA THR A 19 -8.03 -7.24 -17.49
C THR A 19 -7.04 -6.09 -17.31
N VAL A 20 -6.40 -6.05 -16.15
CA VAL A 20 -5.32 -5.11 -15.86
C VAL A 20 -3.98 -5.79 -16.09
N SER A 21 -3.09 -5.10 -16.80
CA SER A 21 -1.70 -5.48 -17.02
C SER A 21 -0.77 -4.33 -16.65
N LEU A 22 0.50 -4.65 -16.45
CA LEU A 22 1.52 -3.67 -16.09
C LEU A 22 2.60 -3.68 -17.17
N ARG A 23 2.95 -2.48 -17.61
CA ARG A 23 4.17 -2.21 -18.37
C ARG A 23 5.17 -1.56 -17.43
N GLU A 24 6.45 -1.59 -17.80
CA GLU A 24 7.51 -1.12 -16.92
C GLU A 24 8.37 -0.07 -17.64
N LEU A 25 8.71 1.00 -16.94
CA LEU A 25 9.86 1.83 -17.29
C LEU A 25 11.05 1.34 -16.47
N LYS A 26 12.17 1.06 -17.14
CA LYS A 26 13.36 0.50 -16.51
C LYS A 26 14.55 1.44 -16.68
N PHE A 27 15.23 1.73 -15.58
CA PHE A 27 16.43 2.54 -15.55
C PHE A 27 17.51 1.90 -14.68
N LYS A 28 18.76 2.26 -14.96
CA LYS A 28 19.86 2.02 -14.05
C LYS A 28 20.06 3.27 -13.18
N PRO A 29 20.54 3.11 -11.94
CA PRO A 29 20.98 4.22 -11.10
C PRO A 29 22.23 4.87 -11.70
N LYS A 30 22.73 5.92 -11.04
CA LYS A 30 23.97 6.61 -11.45
C LYS A 30 25.13 5.60 -11.60
N PRO A 31 25.64 5.37 -12.82
CA PRO A 31 26.68 4.38 -13.04
C PRO A 31 28.01 4.76 -12.38
N GLU A 32 28.23 6.05 -12.11
CA GLU A 32 29.44 6.54 -11.44
C GLU A 32 29.51 6.13 -9.97
N LEU A 33 28.36 5.87 -9.34
CA LEU A 33 28.24 5.52 -7.92
C LEU A 33 27.86 4.04 -7.72
N TYR A 34 27.17 3.44 -8.70
CA TYR A 34 26.61 2.09 -8.59
C TYR A 34 26.88 1.28 -9.86
N ASP A 35 27.72 0.24 -9.76
CA ASP A 35 28.00 -0.69 -10.86
C ASP A 35 26.93 -1.79 -10.96
N THR A 36 25.75 -1.42 -11.43
CA THR A 36 24.63 -2.36 -11.62
C THR A 36 24.58 -2.90 -13.05
N LYS A 37 24.58 -4.23 -13.19
CA LYS A 37 24.47 -4.90 -14.50
C LYS A 37 23.06 -4.81 -15.07
N VAL A 38 22.04 -4.78 -14.21
CA VAL A 38 20.62 -4.79 -14.57
C VAL A 38 19.92 -3.51 -14.07
N PRO A 39 18.78 -3.11 -14.68
CA PRO A 39 17.96 -2.03 -14.13
C PRO A 39 17.43 -2.38 -12.73
N THR A 40 17.65 -1.50 -11.77
CA THR A 40 17.12 -1.60 -10.39
C THR A 40 15.98 -0.61 -10.14
N ILE A 41 15.71 0.29 -11.08
CA ILE A 41 14.61 1.26 -11.01
C ILE A 41 13.54 0.81 -12.01
N ILE A 42 12.48 0.23 -11.48
CA ILE A 42 11.37 -0.41 -12.20
C ILE A 42 10.07 0.30 -11.81
N TYR A 43 9.62 1.22 -12.66
CA TYR A 43 8.40 2.00 -12.43
C TYR A 43 7.20 1.40 -13.18
N PRO A 44 6.06 1.15 -12.51
CA PRO A 44 4.88 0.54 -13.14
C PRO A 44 4.09 1.53 -13.99
N ILE A 45 3.56 1.06 -15.11
CA ILE A 45 2.56 1.73 -15.94
C ILE A 45 1.34 0.81 -16.06
N VAL A 46 0.23 1.23 -15.48
CA VAL A 46 -1.02 0.47 -15.45
C VAL A 46 -1.73 0.56 -16.80
N VAL A 47 -2.15 -0.59 -17.32
CA VAL A 47 -2.88 -0.71 -18.59
C VAL A 47 -4.13 -1.55 -18.39
N THR A 48 -5.29 -0.93 -18.58
CA THR A 48 -6.63 -1.50 -18.38
C THR A 48 -7.42 -1.63 -19.68
N ASN A 49 -6.80 -1.32 -20.83
CA ASN A 49 -7.44 -1.19 -22.15
C ASN A 49 -8.54 -0.12 -22.21
N ASN A 50 -8.51 0.85 -21.28
CA ASN A 50 -9.43 1.98 -21.23
C ASN A 50 -8.60 3.26 -20.98
N PRO A 51 -8.22 4.01 -22.04
CA PRO A 51 -7.25 5.10 -21.92
C PRO A 51 -7.61 6.19 -20.89
N PRO A 52 -8.88 6.60 -20.73
CA PRO A 52 -9.28 7.47 -19.62
C PRO A 52 -8.95 6.93 -18.23
N ILE A 53 -9.18 5.63 -17.99
CA ILE A 53 -8.88 4.98 -16.71
C ILE A 53 -7.37 4.83 -16.52
N ASP A 54 -6.66 4.43 -17.58
CA ASP A 54 -5.20 4.35 -17.57
C ASP A 54 -4.59 5.71 -17.20
N LYS A 55 -5.11 6.80 -17.76
CA LYS A 55 -4.67 8.15 -17.42
C LYS A 55 -4.89 8.49 -15.95
N LEU A 56 -6.09 8.26 -15.41
CA LEU A 56 -6.40 8.58 -14.01
C LEU A 56 -5.49 7.83 -13.02
N ILE A 57 -5.29 6.53 -13.25
CA ILE A 57 -4.45 5.70 -12.38
C ILE A 57 -2.98 6.13 -12.48
N ASN A 58 -2.44 6.23 -13.71
CA ASN A 58 -1.04 6.55 -13.90
C ASN A 58 -0.70 8.00 -13.52
N ASP A 59 -1.62 8.95 -13.70
CA ASP A 59 -1.42 10.32 -13.21
C ASP A 59 -1.37 10.33 -11.68
N ARG A 60 -2.25 9.58 -10.99
CA ARG A 60 -2.23 9.48 -9.54
C ARG A 60 -0.92 8.88 -9.02
N ILE A 61 -0.46 7.78 -9.62
CA ILE A 61 0.83 7.15 -9.26
C ILE A 61 1.99 8.12 -9.53
N LYS A 62 1.99 8.80 -10.69
CA LYS A 62 3.01 9.79 -11.03
C LYS A 62 3.05 10.94 -10.04
N THR A 63 1.90 11.53 -9.72
CA THR A 63 1.81 12.66 -8.78
C THR A 63 2.33 12.29 -7.40
N GLU A 64 1.93 11.13 -6.87
CA GLU A 64 2.33 10.71 -5.51
C GLU A 64 3.82 10.29 -5.44
N ILE A 65 4.36 9.64 -6.47
CA ILE A 65 5.74 9.14 -6.47
C ILE A 65 6.74 10.19 -6.96
N LEU A 66 6.37 10.97 -7.98
CA LEU A 66 7.28 11.84 -8.74
C LEU A 66 6.96 13.33 -8.58
N GLY A 67 5.89 13.67 -7.86
CA GLY A 67 5.45 15.06 -7.63
C GLY A 67 4.48 15.60 -8.68
N GLU A 68 3.71 16.62 -8.30
CA GLU A 68 2.70 17.26 -9.16
C GLU A 68 3.29 17.93 -10.41
N GLU A 69 4.48 18.51 -10.28
CA GLU A 69 5.19 19.24 -11.34
C GLU A 69 5.80 18.31 -12.41
N ALA A 70 5.77 16.99 -12.20
CA ALA A 70 6.34 16.04 -13.14
C ALA A 70 5.58 16.04 -14.48
N VAL A 71 6.21 16.60 -15.52
CA VAL A 71 5.65 16.64 -16.89
C VAL A 71 5.36 15.23 -17.42
N ASN A 72 6.31 14.30 -17.23
CA ASN A 72 6.14 12.88 -17.55
C ASN A 72 7.04 12.01 -16.67
N ALA A 73 6.61 10.76 -16.43
CA ALA A 73 7.30 9.84 -15.53
C ALA A 73 8.76 9.55 -15.95
N ARG A 74 9.04 9.41 -17.25
CA ARG A 74 10.39 9.09 -17.74
C ARG A 74 11.39 10.21 -17.45
N GLN A 75 11.01 11.47 -17.59
CA GLN A 75 11.88 12.60 -17.27
C GLN A 75 12.06 12.73 -15.76
N ALA A 76 10.97 12.70 -14.99
CA ALA A 76 11.03 12.85 -13.54
C ALA A 76 11.84 11.72 -12.87
N LEU A 77 11.75 10.48 -13.37
CA LEU A 77 12.61 9.39 -12.90
C LEU A 77 14.10 9.65 -13.16
N LYS A 78 14.47 10.25 -14.29
CA LYS A 78 15.87 10.64 -14.55
C LYS A 78 16.35 11.73 -13.60
N GLU A 79 15.48 12.66 -13.22
CA GLU A 79 15.77 13.70 -12.24
C GLU A 79 15.95 13.08 -10.84
N ARG A 80 15.03 12.20 -10.42
CA ARG A 80 15.15 11.41 -9.17
C ARG A 80 16.43 10.58 -9.11
N ILE A 81 16.85 9.97 -10.23
CA ILE A 81 18.15 9.27 -10.32
C ILE A 81 19.31 10.23 -10.09
N ARG A 82 19.26 11.45 -10.66
CA ARG A 82 20.25 12.50 -10.39
C ARG A 82 20.23 12.96 -8.93
N GLU A 83 19.12 12.79 -8.23
CA GLU A 83 18.94 13.05 -6.80
C GLU A 83 19.16 11.81 -5.92
N ASN A 84 19.85 10.79 -6.44
CA ASN A 84 20.27 9.58 -5.73
C ASN A 84 19.17 8.53 -5.45
N LEU A 85 18.11 8.47 -6.26
CA LEU A 85 17.29 7.25 -6.35
C LEU A 85 18.16 6.09 -6.86
N THR A 86 18.25 5.01 -6.09
CA THR A 86 19.09 3.84 -6.39
C THR A 86 18.27 2.64 -6.82
N ASP A 87 17.14 2.41 -6.15
CA ASP A 87 16.27 1.27 -6.38
C ASP A 87 14.82 1.71 -6.36
N MET A 88 14.02 1.10 -7.21
CA MET A 88 12.57 1.24 -7.19
C MET A 88 11.97 -0.05 -7.74
N ASP A 89 11.02 -0.61 -7.01
CA ASP A 89 10.25 -1.75 -7.48
C ASP A 89 8.78 -1.60 -7.09
N TYR A 90 7.98 -2.58 -7.50
CA TYR A 90 6.58 -2.63 -7.11
C TYR A 90 6.10 -4.06 -6.91
N ALA A 91 5.09 -4.20 -6.06
CA ALA A 91 4.39 -5.45 -5.81
C ALA A 91 2.90 -5.27 -6.04
N VAL A 92 2.28 -6.15 -6.83
CA VAL A 92 0.82 -6.19 -6.97
C VAL A 92 0.26 -7.14 -5.92
N THR A 93 -0.48 -6.61 -4.96
CA THR A 93 -1.10 -7.38 -3.88
C THR A 93 -2.52 -7.84 -4.26
N LEU A 94 -3.20 -7.10 -5.14
CA LEU A 94 -4.52 -7.46 -5.69
C LEU A 94 -4.70 -6.99 -7.12
N ARG A 95 -5.35 -7.80 -7.97
CA ARG A 95 -5.70 -7.41 -9.35
C ARG A 95 -7.02 -8.03 -9.84
N ASN A 96 -7.91 -8.36 -8.93
CA ASN A 96 -9.19 -9.02 -9.22
C ASN A 96 -10.35 -8.19 -8.62
N TYR A 97 -11.59 -8.67 -8.80
CA TYR A 97 -12.79 -7.99 -8.29
C TYR A 97 -13.00 -6.56 -8.79
N GLY A 98 -12.37 -6.19 -9.91
CA GLY A 98 -12.37 -4.81 -10.40
C GLY A 98 -11.54 -3.86 -9.53
N ILE A 99 -10.57 -4.38 -8.77
CA ILE A 99 -9.66 -3.61 -7.93
C ILE A 99 -8.22 -3.93 -8.32
N LEU A 100 -7.38 -2.90 -8.32
CA LEU A 100 -5.93 -3.02 -8.36
C LEU A 100 -5.36 -2.49 -7.05
N SER A 101 -4.58 -3.30 -6.35
CA SER A 101 -3.80 -2.90 -5.18
C SER A 101 -2.33 -3.19 -5.48
N LEU A 102 -1.49 -2.18 -5.29
CA LEU A 102 -0.05 -2.29 -5.50
C LEU A 102 0.71 -1.39 -4.53
N THR A 103 1.92 -1.81 -4.19
CA THR A 103 2.89 -1.04 -3.42
C THR A 103 4.06 -0.68 -4.32
N ILE A 104 4.57 0.54 -4.21
CA ILE A 104 5.84 0.96 -4.81
C ILE A 104 6.83 1.18 -3.69
N ASN A 105 8.00 0.56 -3.79
CA ASN A 105 9.13 0.78 -2.89
C ASN A 105 10.16 1.66 -3.61
N GLU A 106 10.70 2.65 -2.92
CA GLU A 106 11.79 3.49 -3.38
C GLU A 106 12.94 3.45 -2.37
N VAL A 107 14.17 3.31 -2.85
CA VAL A 107 15.39 3.47 -2.07
C VAL A 107 16.21 4.61 -2.62
N GLY A 108 16.56 5.56 -1.76
CA GLY A 108 17.49 6.63 -2.06
C GLY A 108 18.67 6.61 -1.09
N CYS A 109 19.88 6.89 -1.59
CA CYS A 109 21.10 6.84 -0.78
C CYS A 109 21.83 8.19 -0.79
N GLY A 110 21.93 8.80 0.38
CA GLY A 110 22.78 9.97 0.65
C GLY A 110 23.95 9.57 1.54
N ALA A 111 24.02 10.16 2.74
CA ALA A 111 24.94 9.69 3.80
C ALA A 111 24.61 8.26 4.27
N TYR A 112 23.34 7.90 4.19
CA TYR A 112 22.79 6.57 4.45
C TYR A 112 21.67 6.31 3.45
N CYS A 113 21.29 5.04 3.29
CA CYS A 113 20.17 4.66 2.46
C CYS A 113 18.87 4.68 3.27
N SER A 114 17.85 5.27 2.68
CA SER A 114 16.49 5.31 3.22
C SER A 114 15.54 4.69 2.19
N SER A 115 14.53 4.01 2.71
CA SER A 115 13.52 3.34 1.90
C SER A 115 12.15 3.89 2.26
N SER A 116 11.29 4.09 1.29
CA SER A 116 9.90 4.48 1.48
C SER A 116 8.98 3.56 0.69
N ASN A 117 7.78 3.33 1.22
CA ASN A 117 6.73 2.59 0.52
C ASN A 117 5.53 3.49 0.30
N THR A 118 4.95 3.45 -0.89
CA THR A 118 3.69 4.12 -1.20
C THR A 118 2.66 3.08 -1.63
N TYR A 119 1.49 3.14 -1.02
CA TYR A 119 0.43 2.15 -1.19
C TYR A 119 -0.69 2.71 -2.05
N PHE A 120 -1.10 1.95 -3.06
CA PHE A 120 -2.15 2.35 -3.97
C PHE A 120 -3.25 1.30 -4.04
N ASN A 121 -4.49 1.78 -4.04
CA ASN A 121 -5.68 0.96 -4.23
C ASN A 121 -6.58 1.68 -5.22
N PHE A 122 -6.99 1.03 -6.31
CA PHE A 122 -7.80 1.63 -7.36
C PHE A 122 -9.04 0.79 -7.66
N ASP A 123 -10.16 1.47 -7.85
CA ASP A 123 -11.34 0.89 -8.51
C ASP A 123 -11.10 0.93 -10.02
N LEU A 124 -10.95 -0.24 -10.65
CA LEU A 124 -10.61 -0.35 -12.08
C LEU A 124 -11.74 0.12 -13.00
N LYS A 125 -12.99 0.16 -12.53
CA LYS A 125 -14.11 0.67 -13.32
C LYS A 125 -14.06 2.19 -13.45
N THR A 126 -13.59 2.88 -12.41
CA THR A 126 -13.62 4.35 -12.32
C THR A 126 -12.25 5.00 -12.38
N GLY A 127 -11.18 4.25 -12.19
CA GLY A 127 -9.81 4.76 -12.08
C GLY A 127 -9.54 5.53 -10.79
N LYS A 128 -10.52 5.60 -9.88
CA LYS A 128 -10.40 6.36 -8.63
C LYS A 128 -9.56 5.61 -7.61
N SER A 129 -8.73 6.36 -6.88
CA SER A 129 -8.07 5.86 -5.67
C SER A 129 -9.12 5.50 -4.63
N LEU A 130 -8.91 4.37 -3.96
CA LEU A 130 -9.74 3.88 -2.87
C LEU A 130 -9.05 4.18 -1.55
N SER A 131 -9.75 4.87 -0.67
CA SER A 131 -9.39 5.02 0.74
C SER A 131 -10.03 3.93 1.59
N ILE A 132 -9.58 3.76 2.84
CA ILE A 132 -10.25 2.85 3.78
C ILE A 132 -11.71 3.25 4.01
N TYR A 133 -12.03 4.55 3.94
CA TYR A 133 -13.36 5.13 4.12
C TYR A 133 -14.30 4.81 2.95
N ASP A 134 -13.73 4.49 1.79
CA ASP A 134 -14.51 3.94 0.68
C ASP A 134 -14.94 2.51 0.98
N LEU A 135 -14.07 1.72 1.63
CA LEU A 135 -14.28 0.30 1.90
C LEU A 135 -15.18 0.03 3.11
N VAL A 136 -14.91 0.71 4.22
CA VAL A 136 -15.58 0.54 5.51
C VAL A 136 -16.86 1.37 5.55
N ALA A 137 -17.93 0.81 6.11
CA ALA A 137 -19.19 1.51 6.30
C ALA A 137 -19.00 2.70 7.25
N GLU A 138 -19.63 3.83 6.93
CA GLU A 138 -19.42 5.10 7.64
C GLU A 138 -19.72 4.98 9.13
N ASN A 139 -20.78 4.26 9.51
CA ASN A 139 -21.14 4.01 10.90
C ASN A 139 -20.22 2.99 11.62
N MET A 140 -19.28 2.37 10.91
CA MET A 140 -18.35 1.36 11.43
C MET A 140 -16.91 1.85 11.47
N ILE A 141 -16.60 3.03 10.92
CA ILE A 141 -15.22 3.51 10.77
C ILE A 141 -14.55 3.69 12.14
N ASP A 142 -15.20 4.37 13.09
CA ASP A 142 -14.64 4.61 14.42
C ASP A 142 -14.39 3.30 15.18
N SER A 143 -15.30 2.34 15.02
CA SER A 143 -15.16 1.01 15.63
C SER A 143 -13.98 0.26 15.02
N PHE A 144 -13.81 0.31 13.70
CA PHE A 144 -12.67 -0.30 13.02
C PHE A 144 -11.36 0.38 13.44
N THR A 145 -11.28 1.70 13.39
CA THR A 145 -10.11 2.49 13.83
C THR A 145 -9.68 2.12 15.25
N LYS A 146 -10.64 2.00 16.18
CA LYS A 146 -10.36 1.60 17.56
C LYS A 146 -9.77 0.19 17.66
N ILE A 147 -10.27 -0.75 16.87
CA ILE A 147 -9.72 -2.12 16.83
C ILE A 147 -8.29 -2.09 16.30
N VAL A 148 -8.05 -1.40 15.17
CA VAL A 148 -6.71 -1.30 14.59
C VAL A 148 -5.73 -0.66 15.57
N PHE A 149 -6.13 0.42 16.23
CA PHE A 149 -5.33 1.06 17.26
C PHE A 149 -5.04 0.11 18.44
N THR A 150 -6.05 -0.63 18.91
CA THR A 150 -5.89 -1.59 20.02
C THR A 150 -4.90 -2.69 19.65
N ASP A 151 -4.98 -3.23 18.44
CA ASP A 151 -4.07 -4.25 17.94
C ASP A 151 -2.64 -3.72 17.80
N LYS A 152 -2.47 -2.49 17.30
CA LYS A 152 -1.18 -1.80 17.25
C LYS A 152 -0.55 -1.68 18.64
N VAL A 153 -1.29 -1.13 19.60
CA VAL A 153 -0.81 -0.99 20.99
C VAL A 153 -0.45 -2.34 21.60
N LYS A 154 -1.26 -3.37 21.35
CA LYS A 154 -0.97 -4.73 21.81
C LYS A 154 0.33 -5.26 21.22
N ALA A 155 0.56 -5.09 19.91
CA ALA A 155 1.78 -5.53 19.26
C ALA A 155 3.02 -4.79 19.77
N LEU A 156 2.91 -3.47 19.96
CA LEU A 156 4.00 -2.64 20.47
C LEU A 156 4.33 -2.91 21.94
N ASN A 157 3.33 -3.19 22.78
CA ASN A 157 3.58 -3.63 24.16
C ASN A 157 4.26 -4.99 24.20
N LYS A 158 3.85 -5.92 23.33
CA LYS A 158 4.52 -7.21 23.19
C LYS A 158 6.00 -7.04 22.78
N TYR A 159 6.28 -6.17 21.83
CA TYR A 159 7.66 -5.85 21.44
C TYR A 159 8.48 -5.33 22.63
N LYS A 160 7.92 -4.44 23.46
CA LYS A 160 8.59 -3.90 24.65
C LYS A 160 8.90 -5.02 25.65
N GLU A 161 7.95 -5.91 25.91
CA GLU A 161 8.14 -7.07 26.77
C GLU A 161 9.26 -7.97 26.24
N GLU A 162 9.25 -8.31 24.94
CA GLU A 162 10.27 -9.18 24.33
C GLU A 162 11.67 -8.52 24.27
N SER A 163 11.73 -7.20 24.14
CA SER A 163 13.00 -6.44 24.12
C SER A 163 13.69 -6.43 25.49
N ASP A 164 12.91 -6.43 26.58
CA ASP A 164 13.40 -6.50 27.96
C ASP A 164 14.05 -7.86 28.28
N TYR A 165 13.76 -8.90 27.49
CA TYR A 165 14.32 -10.24 27.62
C TYR A 165 15.47 -10.54 26.64
N SER A 166 15.90 -9.56 25.83
CA SER A 166 16.85 -9.81 24.74
C SER A 166 18.32 -9.88 25.19
N ASP A 167 19.07 -10.74 24.49
CA ASP A 167 20.46 -11.18 24.67
C ASP A 167 21.45 -10.07 25.08
N ASN A 168 22.46 -10.40 25.92
CA ASN A 168 23.48 -9.49 26.51
C ASN A 168 24.40 -8.77 25.48
N THR A 169 24.03 -8.80 24.21
CA THR A 169 24.77 -8.25 23.07
C THR A 169 24.41 -6.78 22.79
N ILE A 170 23.26 -6.30 23.28
CA ILE A 170 22.80 -4.92 23.12
C ILE A 170 22.84 -4.24 24.49
N ASP A 171 23.42 -3.03 24.55
CA ASP A 171 23.49 -2.30 25.80
C ASP A 171 22.11 -1.77 26.24
N SER A 172 21.91 -1.70 27.55
CA SER A 172 20.61 -1.30 28.12
C SER A 172 20.18 0.12 27.73
N ALA A 173 21.10 1.02 27.40
CA ALA A 173 20.74 2.37 26.98
C ALA A 173 20.10 2.37 25.58
N THR A 174 20.62 1.55 24.66
CA THR A 174 20.02 1.33 23.34
C THR A 174 18.61 0.73 23.45
N ILE A 175 18.41 -0.26 24.32
CA ILE A 175 17.08 -0.87 24.57
C ILE A 175 16.11 0.18 25.14
N ASN A 176 16.53 0.94 26.14
CA ASN A 176 15.71 1.98 26.74
C ASN A 176 15.31 3.06 25.71
N TRP A 177 16.25 3.47 24.86
CA TRP A 177 15.95 4.44 23.80
C TRP A 177 14.91 3.89 22.81
N ALA A 178 15.04 2.63 22.39
CA ALA A 178 14.03 1.99 21.53
C ALA A 178 12.64 1.97 22.19
N ILE A 179 12.56 1.64 23.48
CA ILE A 179 11.30 1.66 24.24
C ILE A 179 10.72 3.08 24.34
N GLU A 180 11.54 4.09 24.58
CA GLU A 180 11.13 5.50 24.57
C GLU A 180 10.56 5.90 23.21
N GLN A 181 11.23 5.54 22.11
CA GLN A 181 10.71 5.81 20.76
C GLN A 181 9.35 5.17 20.52
N VAL A 182 9.13 3.93 20.97
CA VAL A 182 7.80 3.30 20.87
C VAL A 182 6.74 4.12 21.60
N ASN A 183 7.03 4.56 22.83
CA ASN A 183 6.05 5.29 23.65
C ASN A 183 5.75 6.68 23.09
N GLU A 184 6.77 7.40 22.62
CA GLU A 184 6.65 8.80 22.20
C GLU A 184 6.17 8.94 20.76
N ASN A 185 6.64 8.06 19.86
CA ASN A 185 6.47 8.26 18.42
C ASN A 185 5.57 7.22 17.75
N CYS A 186 5.30 6.08 18.41
CA CYS A 186 4.53 5.00 17.80
C CYS A 186 3.16 4.78 18.47
N ILE A 187 3.03 4.93 19.79
CA ILE A 187 1.76 4.74 20.52
C ILE A 187 1.02 6.07 20.72
N GLY A 188 0.73 6.79 19.63
CA GLY A 188 -0.01 8.07 19.69
C GLY A 188 -1.27 8.07 18.83
N THR A 189 -1.16 7.58 17.60
CA THR A 189 -2.22 7.58 16.60
C THR A 189 -2.16 6.32 15.74
N ILE A 190 -3.18 6.12 14.91
CA ILE A 190 -3.21 5.12 13.84
C ILE A 190 -3.54 5.84 12.54
N HIS A 191 -2.73 5.60 11.51
CA HIS A 191 -2.97 6.08 10.15
C HIS A 191 -3.59 4.95 9.33
N LEU A 192 -4.80 5.19 8.80
CA LEU A 192 -5.52 4.20 7.99
C LEU A 192 -5.42 4.49 6.48
N GLU A 193 -4.77 5.59 6.12
CA GLU A 193 -4.59 6.05 4.74
C GLU A 193 -3.73 5.07 3.95
N ASN A 194 -2.74 4.48 4.62
CA ASN A 194 -1.81 3.51 4.06
C ASN A 194 -2.32 2.10 4.34
N PHE A 195 -2.77 1.42 3.30
CA PHE A 195 -3.21 0.03 3.41
C PHE A 195 -3.02 -0.71 2.09
N THR A 196 -2.93 -2.03 2.17
CA THR A 196 -2.96 -2.91 1.01
C THR A 196 -4.17 -3.84 1.06
N LEU A 197 -4.64 -4.22 -0.12
CA LEU A 197 -5.63 -5.27 -0.29
C LEU A 197 -4.93 -6.48 -0.87
N SER A 198 -5.26 -7.64 -0.35
CA SER A 198 -4.84 -8.92 -0.92
C SER A 198 -6.06 -9.80 -1.20
N LYS A 199 -5.82 -11.06 -1.58
CA LYS A 199 -6.90 -12.01 -1.88
C LYS A 199 -7.79 -12.29 -0.67
N ASP A 200 -7.24 -12.27 0.53
CA ASP A 200 -7.90 -12.74 1.76
C ASP A 200 -7.91 -11.70 2.89
N THR A 201 -7.14 -10.62 2.77
CA THR A 201 -6.89 -9.68 3.85
C THR A 201 -6.85 -8.22 3.40
N ILE A 202 -7.16 -7.34 4.36
CA ILE A 202 -6.79 -5.91 4.35
C ILE A 202 -5.65 -5.77 5.35
N GLU A 203 -4.55 -5.13 4.96
CA GLU A 203 -3.42 -4.85 5.85
C GLU A 203 -3.22 -3.34 5.97
N ILE A 204 -3.30 -2.81 7.19
CA ILE A 204 -3.02 -1.40 7.49
C ILE A 204 -1.52 -1.24 7.72
N MET A 205 -0.92 -0.27 7.05
CA MET A 205 0.52 -0.02 7.04
C MET A 205 0.80 1.23 7.85
N ASP A 206 1.22 1.03 9.09
CA ASP A 206 1.50 2.11 10.04
C ASP A 206 2.79 1.78 10.79
N PRO A 207 3.96 1.84 10.13
CA PRO A 207 5.24 1.45 10.70
C PRO A 207 5.70 2.44 11.79
N CYS A 208 6.65 2.00 12.60
CA CYS A 208 7.21 2.76 13.70
C CYS A 208 8.57 3.33 13.26
N GLU A 209 8.59 4.53 12.66
CA GLU A 209 9.79 5.06 11.99
C GLU A 209 10.91 5.46 12.96
N PHE A 210 11.75 4.50 13.33
CA PHE A 210 12.87 4.75 14.24
C PHE A 210 13.97 5.62 13.60
N PRO A 211 14.67 6.44 14.41
CA PRO A 211 15.86 7.13 13.95
C PRO A 211 16.90 6.15 13.40
N HIS A 212 17.66 6.59 12.39
CA HIS A 212 18.69 5.76 11.73
C HIS A 212 19.65 5.07 12.70
N ALA A 213 20.01 5.72 13.82
CA ALA A 213 20.93 5.18 14.83
C ALA A 213 20.44 3.90 15.51
N ILE A 214 19.11 3.71 15.60
CA ILE A 214 18.49 2.56 16.27
C ILE A 214 17.50 1.82 15.37
N ARG A 215 17.52 2.08 14.06
CA ARG A 215 16.58 1.49 13.08
C ARG A 215 16.59 -0.04 13.09
N ALA A 216 17.71 -0.67 13.44
CA ALA A 216 17.79 -2.13 13.60
C ALA A 216 16.90 -2.68 14.72
N MET A 217 16.47 -1.82 15.65
CA MET A 217 15.55 -2.15 16.74
C MET A 217 14.09 -1.85 16.39
N GLU A 218 13.79 -1.32 15.20
CA GLU A 218 12.43 -0.97 14.80
C GLU A 218 11.48 -2.18 14.92
N PRO A 219 10.33 -2.05 15.59
CA PRO A 219 9.41 -3.17 15.79
C PRO A 219 8.76 -3.58 14.46
N ASP A 220 8.83 -4.88 14.13
CA ASP A 220 8.06 -5.46 13.03
C ASP A 220 6.72 -6.02 13.54
N TYR A 221 5.62 -5.39 13.17
CA TYR A 221 4.25 -5.86 13.46
C TYR A 221 3.32 -5.69 12.27
N LYS A 222 2.27 -6.51 12.23
CA LYS A 222 1.32 -6.57 11.12
C LYS A 222 -0.10 -6.34 11.59
N LEU A 223 -0.76 -5.32 11.03
CA LEU A 223 -2.16 -4.99 11.27
C LEU A 223 -3.02 -5.56 10.15
N ARG A 224 -3.16 -6.88 10.14
CA ARG A 224 -3.74 -7.65 9.04
C ARG A 224 -5.07 -8.29 9.41
N TYR A 225 -6.11 -7.97 8.66
CA TYR A 225 -7.50 -8.33 8.92
C TYR A 225 -8.07 -9.20 7.80
N SER A 226 -8.48 -10.42 8.14
CA SER A 226 -9.14 -11.30 7.17
C SER A 226 -10.45 -10.70 6.68
N TYR A 227 -10.83 -10.96 5.42
CA TYR A 227 -12.12 -10.51 4.92
C TYR A 227 -13.30 -11.08 5.69
N ARG A 228 -13.17 -12.30 6.23
CA ARG A 228 -14.17 -12.90 7.13
C ARG A 228 -14.44 -12.01 8.34
N PHE A 229 -13.39 -11.49 8.97
CA PHE A 229 -13.52 -10.51 10.05
C PHE A 229 -14.08 -9.16 9.52
N MET A 230 -13.59 -8.71 8.37
CA MET A 230 -14.00 -7.43 7.78
C MET A 230 -15.46 -7.38 7.32
N LEU A 231 -16.15 -8.51 7.16
CA LEU A 231 -17.55 -8.53 6.71
C LEU A 231 -18.49 -7.66 7.55
N LEU A 232 -18.22 -7.50 8.85
CA LEU A 232 -19.02 -6.65 9.75
C LEU A 232 -18.80 -5.15 9.47
N PHE A 233 -17.62 -4.78 8.99
CA PHE A 233 -17.20 -3.39 8.79
C PHE A 233 -17.41 -2.90 7.36
N LEU A 234 -17.28 -3.77 6.36
CA LEU A 234 -17.32 -3.38 4.94
C LEU A 234 -18.67 -2.80 4.50
N LYS A 235 -18.65 -1.87 3.53
CA LYS A 235 -19.85 -1.44 2.80
C LYS A 235 -20.46 -2.62 2.02
N PRO A 236 -21.79 -2.65 1.78
CA PRO A 236 -22.46 -3.78 1.12
C PRO A 236 -21.87 -4.20 -0.23
N LYS A 237 -21.33 -3.24 -1.01
CA LYS A 237 -20.69 -3.55 -2.30
C LYS A 237 -19.45 -4.43 -2.12
N TYR A 238 -18.61 -4.18 -1.11
CA TYR A 238 -17.38 -4.93 -0.87
C TYR A 238 -17.61 -6.23 -0.11
N ARG A 239 -18.65 -6.32 0.74
CA ARG A 239 -19.06 -7.60 1.35
C ARG A 239 -19.31 -8.68 0.29
N ARG A 240 -19.97 -8.30 -0.82
CA ARG A 240 -20.26 -9.22 -1.93
C ARG A 240 -19.02 -9.60 -2.75
N LEU A 241 -18.01 -8.72 -2.79
CA LEU A 241 -16.77 -8.97 -3.52
C LEU A 241 -15.83 -9.86 -2.72
N PHE A 242 -15.68 -9.58 -1.42
CA PHE A 242 -14.69 -10.24 -0.56
C PHE A 242 -15.25 -11.35 0.35
N GLY A 243 -16.57 -11.46 0.48
CA GLY A 243 -17.22 -12.49 1.30
C GLY A 243 -17.48 -13.82 0.61
N LYS A 244 -16.89 -14.03 -0.58
CA LYS A 244 -17.01 -15.27 -1.35
C LYS A 244 -15.87 -16.23 -1.06
#